data_AF-A0A3B5AAU4-F1
#
_entry.id   AF-A0A3B5AAU4-F1
#
_cell.length_a   1.000
_cell.length_b   1.000
_cell.length_c   1.000
_cell.angle_alpha   90.00
_cell.angle_beta   90.00
_cell.angle_gamma   90.00
#
_symmetry.space_group_name_H-M   'P 1'
#
loop_
_entity.id
_entity.type
_entity.pdbx_description
1 polymer ?
#
loop_
_entity_poly.entity_id
_entity_poly.type
_entity_poly.pdbx_seq_one_letter_code
_entity_poly.pdbx_strand_id
1 'polypeptide(L)'
;MASTTWLLPWRPPPPSSSSSPLLLLLLLALACCSPSDSASTTSFPKDLQPIGVVGWEQSYQYPGFQGLLQDNDTLRLGLDFQRMLRINHMLYIAARDHVFAVNLTTASDDFVPQLEIRPFHSCKDQICTRLFVLQDECYNYVKVLVPRNDETLFACGTNAFNPTCRNYKMTSLEQVGEEVVGQARCPFESGQSNVGLFAGGDFYSATMTDFLASDAVIYRSLGDGRPVLRTVKYDSKWLREPHFLHAIDYGNYVYFFLSEIAVEYTALGKVVFSRVARVCKNDNGGSPRVLERYWTSFLKARLNCSVPGDSFFYFDVLQSLTNVLQINQRPAVVGVFTTQANSIPGSAVCAFYMDDIEKVFNGKFKEQRTSDSSWTPVPDEQVPRPR
;
A
#
# COMPACT_ATOMS: atom_id res chain seq x y z
N MET A 1 72.77 -27.71 35.15
CA MET A 1 72.13 -28.96 34.72
C MET A 1 71.78 -28.84 33.24
N ALA A 2 72.34 -29.75 32.44
CA ALA A 2 72.07 -30.11 31.02
C ALA A 2 72.09 -28.96 29.97
N SER A 3 73.08 -28.88 29.06
CA SER A 3 73.25 -29.64 27.78
C SER A 3 72.11 -29.37 26.78
N THR A 4 72.31 -29.06 25.49
CA THR A 4 73.43 -29.33 24.56
C THR A 4 73.28 -28.54 23.24
N THR A 5 74.42 -28.31 22.59
CA THR A 5 74.78 -27.81 21.22
C THR A 5 74.17 -28.63 20.06
N TRP A 6 74.06 -28.22 18.77
CA TRP A 6 75.06 -27.89 17.71
C TRP A 6 74.32 -27.34 16.44
N LEU A 7 74.63 -26.15 15.89
CA LEU A 7 75.46 -25.80 14.68
C LEU A 7 75.05 -26.35 13.29
N LEU A 8 74.78 -25.46 12.32
CA LEU A 8 75.65 -25.14 11.14
C LEU A 8 75.07 -23.99 10.26
N PRO A 9 75.89 -23.29 9.45
CA PRO A 9 75.64 -21.94 8.91
C PRO A 9 75.40 -21.89 7.38
N TRP A 10 74.77 -20.82 6.88
CA TRP A 10 74.76 -20.48 5.44
C TRP A 10 75.41 -19.12 5.20
N ARG A 11 76.43 -19.09 4.33
CA ARG A 11 77.10 -17.89 3.79
C ARG A 11 76.45 -17.44 2.48
N PRO A 12 76.52 -16.15 2.11
CA PRO A 12 75.99 -15.62 0.85
C PRO A 12 76.98 -15.74 -0.33
N PRO A 13 76.53 -15.76 -1.60
CA PRO A 13 77.39 -15.54 -2.77
C PRO A 13 77.52 -14.04 -3.13
N PRO A 14 78.54 -13.66 -3.94
CA PRO A 14 78.98 -12.26 -4.18
C PRO A 14 78.18 -11.55 -5.30
N PRO A 15 78.38 -10.23 -5.53
CA PRO A 15 77.57 -9.47 -6.47
C PRO A 15 78.06 -9.68 -7.91
N SER A 16 77.15 -9.98 -8.83
CA SER A 16 77.41 -9.87 -10.26
C SER A 16 76.56 -8.74 -10.85
N SER A 17 77.27 -7.74 -11.34
CA SER A 17 76.78 -6.60 -12.10
C SER A 17 76.18 -7.06 -13.42
N SER A 18 74.88 -6.83 -13.63
CA SER A 18 74.34 -6.52 -14.95
C SER A 18 73.07 -5.69 -14.78
N SER A 19 73.16 -4.45 -15.25
CA SER A 19 72.06 -3.50 -15.38
C SER A 19 71.02 -4.04 -16.36
N SER A 20 69.91 -4.56 -15.84
CA SER A 20 68.77 -5.02 -16.63
C SER A 20 67.77 -3.87 -16.88
N PRO A 21 67.21 -3.73 -18.09
CA PRO A 21 66.33 -2.63 -18.49
C PRO A 21 64.91 -2.70 -17.86
N LEU A 22 64.68 -3.63 -16.93
CA LEU A 22 63.39 -3.81 -16.25
C LEU A 22 63.01 -2.64 -15.33
N LEU A 23 63.98 -1.90 -14.79
CA LEU A 23 63.67 -0.78 -13.90
C LEU A 23 63.02 0.40 -14.64
N LEU A 24 63.37 0.60 -15.93
CA LEU A 24 62.78 1.67 -16.75
C LEU A 24 61.34 1.34 -17.18
N LEU A 25 61.05 0.05 -17.45
CA LEU A 25 59.68 -0.40 -17.76
C LEU A 25 58.75 -0.33 -16.55
N LEU A 26 59.25 -0.55 -15.32
CA LEU A 26 58.46 -0.36 -14.10
C LEU A 26 58.11 1.11 -13.84
N LEU A 27 59.02 2.04 -14.17
CA LEU A 27 58.77 3.48 -14.02
C LEU A 27 57.78 4.02 -15.07
N LEU A 28 57.76 3.45 -16.29
CA LEU A 28 56.77 3.79 -17.31
C LEU A 28 55.37 3.22 -17.01
N ALA A 29 55.27 2.08 -16.32
CA ALA A 29 53.98 1.55 -15.85
C ALA A 29 53.35 2.39 -14.72
N LEU A 30 54.18 3.08 -13.91
CA LEU A 30 53.71 3.98 -12.85
C LEU A 30 53.26 5.36 -13.37
N ALA A 31 53.66 5.76 -14.58
CA ALA A 31 53.28 7.05 -15.17
C ALA A 31 51.96 7.01 -15.98
N CYS A 32 51.44 5.82 -16.32
CA CYS A 32 50.15 5.66 -17.01
C CYS A 32 48.94 5.57 -16.06
N CYS A 33 49.16 5.55 -14.75
CA CYS A 33 48.08 5.73 -13.78
C CYS A 33 47.90 7.22 -13.48
N SER A 34 47.52 7.98 -14.51
CA SER A 34 46.73 9.18 -14.25
C SER A 34 45.46 8.70 -13.52
N PRO A 35 44.98 9.36 -12.45
CA PRO A 35 43.66 9.07 -11.94
C PRO A 35 42.68 9.48 -13.05
N SER A 36 42.32 8.53 -13.91
CA SER A 36 41.16 8.63 -14.76
C SER A 36 39.99 8.96 -13.85
N ASP A 37 39.28 10.03 -14.18
CA ASP A 37 38.12 10.56 -13.48
C ASP A 37 37.42 9.50 -12.65
N SER A 38 37.39 9.73 -11.34
CA SER A 38 36.58 8.96 -10.41
C SER A 38 35.19 8.80 -11.01
N ALA A 39 34.85 7.59 -11.44
CA ALA A 39 33.46 7.18 -11.50
C ALA A 39 32.95 7.38 -10.08
N SER A 40 32.19 8.44 -9.87
CA SER A 40 31.59 8.74 -8.57
C SER A 40 30.60 7.62 -8.30
N THR A 41 31.05 6.57 -7.60
CA THR A 41 30.15 5.59 -7.01
C THR A 41 29.35 6.36 -5.98
N THR A 42 28.14 6.78 -6.35
CA THR A 42 27.23 7.46 -5.44
C THR A 42 26.87 6.45 -4.36
N SER A 43 27.50 6.57 -3.19
CA SER A 43 27.20 5.75 -2.03
C SER A 43 25.73 5.91 -1.64
N PHE A 44 25.13 4.86 -1.09
CA PHE A 44 23.76 4.93 -0.57
C PHE A 44 23.63 6.14 0.40
N PRO A 45 22.60 6.99 0.26
CA PRO A 45 22.44 8.18 1.08
C PRO A 45 22.42 7.85 2.58
N LYS A 46 23.09 8.68 3.39
CA LYS A 46 23.05 8.56 4.85
C LYS A 46 21.85 9.31 5.41
N ASP A 47 21.29 8.79 6.50
CA ASP A 47 20.21 9.45 7.23
C ASP A 47 20.68 10.82 7.75
N LEU A 48 19.89 11.84 7.43
CA LEU A 48 20.10 13.20 7.91
C LEU A 48 19.66 13.32 9.37
N GLN A 49 20.30 14.21 10.12
CA GLN A 49 19.88 14.52 11.49
C GLN A 49 18.72 15.53 11.49
N PRO A 50 17.70 15.33 12.36
CA PRO A 50 16.59 16.27 12.47
C PRO A 50 17.06 17.62 13.06
N ILE A 51 16.43 18.72 12.65
CA ILE A 51 16.72 20.06 13.17
C ILE A 51 16.23 20.21 14.62
N GLY A 52 15.11 19.59 14.96
CA GLY A 52 14.53 19.58 16.30
C GLY A 52 13.92 18.23 16.63
N VAL A 53 13.99 17.84 17.90
CA VAL A 53 13.46 16.58 18.42
C VAL A 53 12.56 16.89 19.60
N VAL A 54 11.34 16.36 19.56
CA VAL A 54 10.40 16.40 20.69
C VAL A 54 10.54 15.09 21.45
N GLY A 55 10.87 15.18 22.74
CA GLY A 55 11.03 14.00 23.60
C GLY A 55 9.70 13.40 24.04
N TRP A 56 9.76 12.16 24.57
CA TRP A 56 8.57 11.45 25.03
C TRP A 56 7.80 12.27 26.10
N GLU A 57 8.48 12.83 27.10
CA GLU A 57 7.88 13.61 28.20
C GLU A 57 7.00 14.79 27.71
N GLN A 58 7.41 15.43 26.61
CA GLN A 58 6.66 16.52 26.00
C GLN A 58 5.51 15.98 25.16
N SER A 59 5.74 14.92 24.39
CA SER A 59 4.69 14.32 23.55
C SER A 59 3.52 13.73 24.36
N TYR A 60 3.76 13.24 25.57
CA TYR A 60 2.70 12.74 26.46
C TYR A 60 1.76 13.83 26.97
N GLN A 61 2.16 15.10 26.88
CA GLN A 61 1.32 16.24 27.27
C GLN A 61 0.34 16.64 26.15
N TYR A 62 0.50 16.09 24.94
CA TYR A 62 -0.43 16.38 23.86
C TYR A 62 -1.78 15.71 24.12
N PRO A 63 -2.88 16.41 23.80
CA PRO A 63 -4.22 15.87 24.02
C PRO A 63 -4.42 14.62 23.15
N GLY A 64 -4.93 13.56 23.76
CA GLY A 64 -5.13 12.27 23.13
C GLY A 64 -6.55 11.76 23.34
N PHE A 65 -7.14 11.17 22.31
CA PHE A 65 -8.43 10.50 22.41
C PHE A 65 -8.25 9.04 22.80
N GLN A 66 -8.81 8.62 23.93
CA GLN A 66 -8.71 7.26 24.46
C GLN A 66 -10.02 6.45 24.32
N GLY A 67 -11.04 7.00 23.66
CA GLY A 67 -12.37 6.39 23.59
C GLY A 67 -13.17 6.57 24.87
N LEU A 68 -14.16 5.69 25.08
CA LEU A 68 -15.03 5.71 26.25
C LEU A 68 -14.46 4.79 27.34
N LEU A 69 -13.76 5.37 28.30
CA LEU A 69 -13.20 4.62 29.44
C LEU A 69 -14.27 3.98 30.35
N GLN A 70 -15.55 4.33 30.17
CA GLN A 70 -16.68 3.74 30.90
C GLN A 70 -17.18 2.42 30.28
N ASP A 71 -16.77 2.08 29.05
CA ASP A 71 -17.14 0.83 28.37
C ASP A 71 -16.18 -0.30 28.76
N ASN A 72 -16.69 -1.34 29.44
CA ASN A 72 -15.88 -2.45 29.96
C ASN A 72 -15.07 -3.18 28.87
N ASP A 73 -15.66 -3.35 27.67
CA ASP A 73 -14.98 -4.00 26.55
C ASP A 73 -13.80 -3.14 26.05
N THR A 74 -14.00 -1.82 25.91
CA THR A 74 -12.93 -0.88 25.55
C THR A 74 -11.84 -0.78 26.60
N LEU A 75 -12.17 -0.88 27.90
CA LEU A 75 -11.19 -0.91 28.97
C LEU A 75 -10.32 -2.19 28.94
N ARG A 76 -10.90 -3.34 28.56
CA ARG A 76 -10.21 -4.63 28.48
C ARG A 76 -9.41 -4.80 27.20
N LEU A 77 -10.00 -4.48 26.05
CA LEU A 77 -9.46 -4.77 24.72
C LEU A 77 -8.80 -3.56 24.06
N GLY A 78 -9.01 -2.35 24.58
CA GLY A 78 -8.63 -1.10 23.90
C GLY A 78 -9.65 -0.70 22.82
N LEU A 79 -9.45 0.45 22.18
CA LEU A 79 -10.41 0.99 21.21
C LEU A 79 -10.45 0.24 19.87
N ASP A 80 -9.37 -0.46 19.52
CA ASP A 80 -9.15 -1.08 18.20
C ASP A 80 -9.43 -0.10 17.04
N PHE A 81 -8.69 1.01 17.05
CA PHE A 81 -8.77 2.03 16.00
C PHE A 81 -8.62 1.42 14.60
N GLN A 82 -9.52 1.81 13.69
CA GLN A 82 -9.49 1.37 12.29
C GLN A 82 -9.12 2.50 11.34
N ARG A 83 -9.81 3.64 11.45
CA ARG A 83 -9.59 4.78 10.54
C ARG A 83 -10.11 6.08 11.14
N MET A 84 -9.54 7.18 10.69
CA MET A 84 -10.09 8.52 10.90
C MET A 84 -10.44 9.19 9.58
N LEU A 85 -11.52 9.97 9.57
CA LEU A 85 -11.96 10.77 8.44
C LEU A 85 -12.26 12.18 8.93
N ARG A 86 -11.65 13.18 8.30
CA ARG A 86 -11.98 14.58 8.55
C ARG A 86 -12.88 15.11 7.44
N ILE A 87 -14.03 15.66 7.81
CA ILE A 87 -14.92 16.40 6.92
C ILE A 87 -15.14 17.77 7.54
N ASN A 88 -14.69 18.83 6.85
CA ASN A 88 -14.73 20.20 7.37
C ASN A 88 -14.03 20.31 8.74
N HIS A 89 -14.79 20.64 9.78
CA HIS A 89 -14.34 20.77 11.17
C HIS A 89 -14.65 19.55 12.03
N MET A 90 -15.31 18.53 11.48
CA MET A 90 -15.64 17.29 12.20
C MET A 90 -14.58 16.22 11.90
N LEU A 91 -14.10 15.58 12.96
CA LEU A 91 -13.26 14.39 12.90
C LEU A 91 -14.09 13.18 13.29
N TYR A 92 -14.24 12.25 12.36
CA TYR A 92 -14.88 10.96 12.61
C TYR A 92 -13.83 9.89 12.87
N ILE A 93 -14.01 9.10 13.92
CA ILE A 93 -13.08 8.06 14.35
C ILE A 93 -13.83 6.73 14.33
N ALA A 94 -13.43 5.84 13.42
CA ALA A 94 -13.97 4.49 13.28
C ALA A 94 -13.14 3.50 14.10
N ALA A 95 -13.82 2.70 14.91
CA ALA A 95 -13.24 1.79 15.88
C ALA A 95 -14.01 0.46 15.91
N ARG A 96 -13.67 -0.41 16.87
CA ARG A 96 -14.50 -1.57 17.20
C ARG A 96 -15.81 -1.10 17.83
N ASP A 97 -16.91 -1.63 17.29
CA ASP A 97 -18.31 -1.36 17.55
C ASP A 97 -18.77 0.09 17.45
N HIS A 98 -17.86 1.06 17.29
CA HIS A 98 -18.18 2.47 17.47
C HIS A 98 -17.71 3.35 16.30
N VAL A 99 -18.46 4.42 16.06
CA VAL A 99 -18.00 5.61 15.34
C VAL A 99 -18.20 6.81 16.23
N PHE A 100 -17.14 7.57 16.46
CA PHE A 100 -17.14 8.80 17.23
C PHE A 100 -17.07 10.00 16.30
N ALA A 101 -17.75 11.10 16.63
CA ALA A 101 -17.59 12.39 15.96
C ALA A 101 -17.13 13.45 16.95
N VAL A 102 -15.99 14.08 16.66
CA VAL A 102 -15.38 15.14 17.46
C VAL A 102 -15.34 16.42 16.65
N ASN A 103 -15.82 17.51 17.24
CA ASN A 103 -15.71 18.83 16.61
C ASN A 103 -14.38 19.49 16.97
N LEU A 104 -13.54 19.69 15.95
CA LEU A 104 -12.19 20.23 16.10
C LEU A 104 -12.17 21.73 16.45
N THR A 105 -13.27 22.47 16.32
CA THR A 105 -13.29 23.88 16.77
C THR A 105 -13.48 24.02 18.27
N THR A 106 -14.13 23.04 18.91
CA THR A 106 -14.39 23.03 20.36
C THR A 106 -13.38 22.17 21.12
N ALA A 107 -12.75 21.20 20.46
CA ALA A 107 -11.71 20.36 21.04
C ALA A 107 -10.37 21.11 21.07
N SER A 108 -10.21 22.05 22.00
CA SER A 108 -8.92 22.70 22.27
C SER A 108 -8.04 21.86 23.21
N ASP A 109 -8.59 21.49 24.37
CA ASP A 109 -7.83 20.86 25.46
C ASP A 109 -8.31 19.43 25.78
N ASP A 110 -9.55 19.09 25.43
CA ASP A 110 -10.13 17.75 25.65
C ASP A 110 -10.86 17.25 24.40
N PHE A 111 -10.53 16.03 23.97
CA PHE A 111 -11.10 15.39 22.78
C PHE A 111 -12.35 14.59 23.16
N VAL A 112 -13.42 15.28 23.53
CA VAL A 112 -14.68 14.64 23.90
C VAL A 112 -15.56 14.44 22.65
N PRO A 113 -16.03 13.22 22.37
CA PRO A 113 -16.94 12.96 21.25
C PRO A 113 -18.32 13.58 21.52
N GLN A 114 -18.85 14.29 20.52
CA GLN A 114 -20.19 14.90 20.59
C GLN A 114 -21.28 13.92 20.18
N LEU A 115 -20.96 13.01 19.25
CA LEU A 115 -21.85 11.98 18.77
C LEU A 115 -21.12 10.65 18.78
N GLU A 116 -21.88 9.60 19.09
CA GLU A 116 -21.44 8.22 19.12
C GLU A 116 -22.55 7.35 18.55
N ILE A 117 -22.17 6.37 17.74
CA ILE A 117 -23.07 5.29 17.36
C ILE A 117 -22.41 3.94 17.55
N ARG A 118 -23.23 2.95 17.91
CA ARG A 118 -22.93 1.54 17.73
C ARG A 118 -23.56 1.07 16.43
N PRO A 119 -22.83 1.06 15.29
CA PRO A 119 -23.46 0.95 13.99
C PRO A 119 -24.12 -0.41 13.76
N PHE A 120 -23.77 -1.45 14.52
CA PHE A 120 -24.32 -2.80 14.37
C PHE A 120 -24.54 -3.47 15.73
N HIS A 121 -25.68 -4.14 15.90
CA HIS A 121 -25.95 -4.98 17.06
C HIS A 121 -25.60 -6.42 16.69
N SER A 122 -24.40 -6.85 17.07
CA SER A 122 -23.90 -8.20 16.78
C SER A 122 -24.76 -9.24 17.49
N CYS A 123 -25.37 -10.18 16.75
CA CYS A 123 -25.82 -11.45 17.33
C CYS A 123 -24.58 -12.35 17.54
N LYS A 124 -23.78 -12.00 18.56
CA LYS A 124 -22.38 -12.39 18.78
C LYS A 124 -22.12 -13.90 18.74
N ASP A 125 -23.06 -14.71 19.21
CA ASP A 125 -22.68 -16.05 19.68
C ASP A 125 -22.85 -17.16 18.63
N GLN A 126 -23.94 -17.19 17.88
CA GLN A 126 -24.24 -18.39 17.07
C GLN A 126 -23.34 -18.56 15.84
N ILE A 127 -22.96 -17.47 15.15
CA ILE A 127 -22.13 -17.55 13.94
C ILE A 127 -20.67 -17.82 14.32
N CYS A 128 -20.15 -17.06 15.29
CA CYS A 128 -18.78 -17.17 15.74
C CYS A 128 -18.45 -18.52 16.38
N THR A 129 -19.34 -19.05 17.24
CA THR A 129 -19.15 -20.38 17.82
C THR A 129 -19.13 -21.47 16.75
N ARG A 130 -19.94 -21.34 15.67
CA ARG A 130 -19.94 -22.31 14.56
C ARG A 130 -18.68 -22.25 13.70
N LEU A 131 -18.08 -21.07 13.55
CA LEU A 131 -16.88 -20.85 12.75
C LEU A 131 -15.57 -21.10 13.51
N PHE A 132 -15.64 -21.48 14.80
CA PHE A 132 -14.48 -21.72 15.68
C PHE A 132 -13.50 -20.53 15.74
N VAL A 133 -14.03 -19.31 15.68
CA VAL A 133 -13.23 -18.09 15.75
C VAL A 133 -12.99 -17.67 17.21
N LEU A 134 -11.86 -17.03 17.49
CA LEU A 134 -11.56 -16.46 18.81
C LEU A 134 -12.60 -15.41 19.22
N GLN A 135 -13.00 -15.43 20.49
CA GLN A 135 -14.06 -14.56 21.02
C GLN A 135 -13.73 -13.06 20.90
N ASP A 136 -12.45 -12.70 20.87
CA ASP A 136 -11.99 -11.32 20.72
C ASP A 136 -12.03 -10.80 19.27
N GLU A 137 -12.23 -11.65 18.25
CA GLU A 137 -12.39 -11.23 16.84
C GLU A 137 -13.86 -11.08 16.42
N CYS A 138 -14.78 -11.51 17.28
CA CYS A 138 -16.23 -11.57 17.04
C CYS A 138 -16.96 -10.26 17.34
N TYR A 139 -16.32 -9.15 17.01
CA TYR A 139 -16.88 -7.81 17.13
C TYR A 139 -17.12 -7.20 15.75
N ASN A 140 -17.82 -6.07 15.74
CA ASN A 140 -17.96 -5.29 14.54
C ASN A 140 -16.83 -4.26 14.44
N TYR A 141 -15.88 -4.45 13.53
CA TYR A 141 -14.86 -3.45 13.25
C TYR A 141 -15.33 -2.57 12.09
N VAL A 142 -15.45 -1.26 12.31
CA VAL A 142 -15.86 -0.34 11.24
C VAL A 142 -14.68 -0.07 10.31
N LYS A 143 -14.68 -0.73 9.14
CA LYS A 143 -13.55 -0.74 8.18
C LYS A 143 -13.73 0.26 7.04
N VAL A 144 -14.96 0.63 6.72
CA VAL A 144 -15.28 1.66 5.71
C VAL A 144 -16.03 2.76 6.41
N LEU A 145 -15.57 4.00 6.25
CA LEU A 145 -16.27 5.21 6.66
C LEU A 145 -15.92 6.29 5.65
N VAL A 146 -16.86 6.63 4.78
CA VAL A 146 -16.65 7.59 3.68
C VAL A 146 -17.88 8.46 3.47
N PRO A 147 -17.74 9.69 2.94
CA PRO A 147 -18.89 10.48 2.53
C PRO A 147 -19.57 9.80 1.33
N ARG A 148 -20.89 9.64 1.40
CA ARG A 148 -21.72 9.24 0.26
C ARG A 148 -22.13 10.45 -0.58
N ASN A 149 -22.52 11.52 0.12
CA ASN A 149 -22.88 12.83 -0.41
C ASN A 149 -22.64 13.88 0.69
N ASP A 150 -23.09 15.11 0.48
CA ASP A 150 -22.84 16.24 1.40
C ASP A 150 -23.55 16.11 2.77
N GLU A 151 -24.50 15.19 2.90
CA GLU A 151 -25.33 15.04 4.11
C GLU A 151 -25.16 13.69 4.81
N THR A 152 -24.65 12.67 4.10
CA THR A 152 -24.65 11.28 4.57
C THR A 152 -23.29 10.61 4.47
N LEU A 153 -22.97 9.84 5.52
CA LEU A 153 -21.85 8.93 5.60
C LEU A 153 -22.31 7.53 5.20
N PHE A 154 -21.44 6.81 4.50
CA PHE A 154 -21.56 5.38 4.28
C PHE A 154 -20.54 4.67 5.15
N ALA A 155 -21.03 3.79 6.03
CA ALA A 155 -20.20 3.02 6.92
C ALA A 155 -20.43 1.52 6.70
N CYS A 156 -19.34 0.75 6.68
CA CYS A 156 -19.40 -0.70 6.68
C CYS A 156 -18.49 -1.27 7.77
N GLY A 157 -18.95 -2.34 8.40
CA GLY A 157 -18.16 -3.07 9.36
C GLY A 157 -18.18 -4.58 9.14
N THR A 158 -17.21 -5.26 9.75
CA THR A 158 -17.04 -6.73 9.67
C THR A 158 -18.26 -7.47 10.23
N ASN A 159 -18.95 -6.85 11.20
CA ASN A 159 -20.15 -7.36 11.87
C ASN A 159 -20.02 -8.85 12.23
N ALA A 160 -18.96 -9.21 12.97
CA ALA A 160 -18.64 -10.58 13.36
C ALA A 160 -18.64 -11.56 12.16
N PHE A 161 -17.80 -11.27 11.16
CA PHE A 161 -17.65 -12.08 9.94
C PHE A 161 -18.90 -12.15 9.06
N ASN A 162 -19.81 -11.19 9.20
CA ASN A 162 -20.95 -11.01 8.30
C ASN A 162 -21.04 -9.55 7.81
N PRO A 163 -20.12 -9.13 6.92
CA PRO A 163 -19.92 -7.72 6.59
C PRO A 163 -21.21 -7.03 6.18
N THR A 164 -21.50 -5.89 6.80
CA THR A 164 -22.75 -5.15 6.60
C THR A 164 -22.45 -3.66 6.46
N CYS A 165 -23.23 -2.95 5.64
CA CYS A 165 -23.10 -1.53 5.38
C CYS A 165 -24.41 -0.78 5.69
N ARG A 166 -24.29 0.47 6.15
CA ARG A 166 -25.41 1.37 6.49
C ARG A 166 -25.08 2.81 6.08
N ASN A 167 -26.11 3.60 5.82
CA ASN A 167 -25.97 5.05 5.65
C ASN A 167 -26.34 5.76 6.95
N TYR A 168 -25.64 6.85 7.26
CA TYR A 168 -25.84 7.66 8.45
C TYR A 168 -25.90 9.14 8.10
N LYS A 169 -26.77 9.93 8.75
CA LYS A 169 -26.72 11.40 8.63
C LYS A 169 -25.45 11.93 9.28
N MET A 170 -24.75 12.85 8.63
CA MET A 170 -23.55 13.48 9.20
C MET A 170 -23.83 14.29 10.46
N THR A 171 -25.03 14.85 10.58
CA THR A 171 -25.44 15.77 11.66
C THR A 171 -25.84 15.08 12.95
N SER A 172 -26.51 13.92 12.86
CA SER A 172 -27.03 13.18 14.03
C SER A 172 -26.43 11.78 14.19
N LEU A 173 -25.68 11.29 13.19
CA LEU A 173 -25.28 9.89 13.06
C LEU A 173 -26.46 8.90 13.11
N GLU A 174 -27.69 9.34 12.84
CA GLU A 174 -28.83 8.43 12.74
C GLU A 174 -28.79 7.65 11.42
N GLN A 175 -29.17 6.37 11.49
CA GLN A 175 -29.26 5.52 10.31
C GLN A 175 -30.32 6.03 9.33
N VAL A 176 -30.01 6.00 8.04
CA VAL A 176 -30.93 6.35 6.95
C VAL A 176 -31.04 5.19 5.98
N GLY A 177 -32.28 4.83 5.64
CA GLY A 177 -32.57 3.76 4.70
C GLY A 177 -32.24 2.37 5.24
N GLU A 178 -32.25 1.41 4.32
CA GLU A 178 -32.05 0.00 4.64
C GLU A 178 -30.58 -0.40 4.70
N GLU A 179 -30.33 -1.53 5.37
CA GLU A 179 -29.00 -2.16 5.38
C GLU A 179 -28.62 -2.67 3.99
N VAL A 180 -27.34 -2.57 3.69
CA VAL A 180 -26.75 -3.04 2.44
C VAL A 180 -25.77 -4.15 2.76
N VAL A 181 -25.79 -5.23 1.98
CA VAL A 181 -24.85 -6.35 2.09
C VAL A 181 -23.41 -5.83 1.96
N GLY A 182 -22.53 -6.16 2.90
CA GLY A 182 -21.15 -5.69 2.93
C GLY A 182 -20.16 -6.56 2.15
N GLN A 183 -20.57 -7.72 1.65
CA GLN A 183 -19.72 -8.57 0.81
C GLN A 183 -19.15 -7.78 -0.39
N ALA A 184 -17.85 -7.94 -0.65
CA ALA A 184 -17.07 -7.17 -1.64
C ALA A 184 -16.94 -5.65 -1.38
N ARG A 185 -17.50 -5.14 -0.27
CA ARG A 185 -17.45 -3.72 0.15
C ARG A 185 -16.66 -3.53 1.44
N CYS A 186 -16.73 -4.51 2.33
CA CYS A 186 -16.08 -4.55 3.62
C CYS A 186 -15.50 -5.95 3.86
N PRO A 187 -14.33 -6.09 4.48
CA PRO A 187 -13.73 -7.38 4.77
C PRO A 187 -14.50 -8.12 5.88
N PHE A 188 -14.26 -9.42 5.98
CA PHE A 188 -14.80 -10.30 7.01
C PHE A 188 -14.04 -10.16 8.33
N GLU A 189 -12.73 -9.93 8.23
CA GLU A 189 -11.81 -9.80 9.37
C GLU A 189 -11.26 -8.37 9.48
N SER A 190 -10.90 -7.98 10.70
CA SER A 190 -10.30 -6.66 10.96
C SER A 190 -8.89 -6.52 10.38
N GLY A 191 -8.10 -7.60 10.33
CA GLY A 191 -6.74 -7.59 9.79
C GLY A 191 -6.65 -7.51 8.26
N GLN A 192 -7.76 -7.79 7.55
CA GLN A 192 -7.79 -7.74 6.09
C GLN A 192 -7.79 -6.30 5.58
N SER A 193 -7.00 -6.05 4.53
CA SER A 193 -6.93 -4.75 3.88
C SER A 193 -8.20 -4.42 3.11
N ASN A 194 -8.63 -3.16 3.16
CA ASN A 194 -9.78 -2.71 2.41
C ASN A 194 -9.68 -1.24 2.00
N VAL A 195 -10.34 -0.92 0.90
CA VAL A 195 -10.49 0.45 0.40
C VAL A 195 -11.92 0.62 -0.10
N GLY A 196 -12.48 1.81 0.08
CA GLY A 196 -13.78 2.18 -0.48
C GLY A 196 -13.88 3.69 -0.69
N LEU A 197 -14.59 4.13 -1.74
CA LEU A 197 -14.96 5.53 -1.97
C LEU A 197 -16.18 5.64 -2.90
N PHE A 198 -16.87 6.77 -2.83
CA PHE A 198 -17.89 7.15 -3.82
C PHE A 198 -17.27 8.04 -4.90
N ALA A 199 -17.55 7.72 -6.17
CA ALA A 199 -17.12 8.50 -7.32
C ALA A 199 -18.17 8.42 -8.43
N GLY A 200 -18.58 9.54 -9.00
CA GLY A 200 -19.53 9.56 -10.13
C GLY A 200 -20.87 8.84 -9.85
N GLY A 201 -21.33 8.85 -8.60
CA GLY A 201 -22.58 8.20 -8.17
C GLY A 201 -22.46 6.71 -7.81
N ASP A 202 -21.31 6.08 -8.03
CA ASP A 202 -21.09 4.66 -7.70
C ASP A 202 -20.18 4.50 -6.48
N PHE A 203 -20.33 3.37 -5.78
CA PHE A 203 -19.40 2.93 -4.75
C PHE A 203 -18.35 1.99 -5.34
N TYR A 204 -17.10 2.39 -5.25
CA TYR A 204 -15.92 1.61 -5.63
C TYR A 204 -15.29 1.03 -4.37
N SER A 205 -14.95 -0.25 -4.39
CA SER A 205 -14.32 -0.93 -3.26
C SER A 205 -13.25 -1.91 -3.70
N ALA A 206 -12.31 -2.20 -2.80
CA ALA A 206 -11.33 -3.24 -2.97
C ALA A 206 -11.11 -3.97 -1.64
N THR A 207 -11.41 -5.27 -1.60
CA THR A 207 -11.39 -6.10 -0.39
C THR A 207 -11.54 -7.59 -0.79
N MET A 208 -11.78 -8.47 0.17
CA MET A 208 -12.10 -9.89 -0.02
C MET A 208 -13.62 -10.11 -0.17
N THR A 209 -14.03 -11.10 -0.95
CA THR A 209 -15.46 -11.46 -1.11
C THR A 209 -15.89 -12.68 -0.32
N ASP A 210 -14.96 -13.47 0.19
CA ASP A 210 -15.23 -14.70 0.92
C ASP A 210 -14.54 -14.71 2.29
N PHE A 211 -15.08 -15.52 3.20
CA PHE A 211 -14.57 -15.67 4.56
C PHE A 211 -13.11 -16.14 4.57
N LEU A 212 -12.72 -17.03 3.65
CA LEU A 212 -11.35 -17.57 3.56
C LEU A 212 -10.33 -16.59 2.95
N ALA A 213 -10.74 -15.36 2.60
CA ALA A 213 -9.89 -14.36 1.95
C ALA A 213 -9.22 -14.84 0.66
N SER A 214 -9.85 -15.75 -0.09
CA SER A 214 -9.29 -16.33 -1.32
C SER A 214 -9.64 -15.53 -2.58
N ASP A 215 -10.75 -14.80 -2.56
CA ASP A 215 -11.24 -13.99 -3.68
C ASP A 215 -11.10 -12.49 -3.39
N ALA A 216 -9.88 -11.98 -3.57
CA ALA A 216 -9.60 -10.55 -3.56
C ALA A 216 -10.16 -9.87 -4.83
N VAL A 217 -10.82 -8.73 -4.65
CA VAL A 217 -11.57 -8.08 -5.74
C VAL A 217 -11.37 -6.56 -5.72
N ILE A 218 -11.36 -5.97 -6.93
CA ILE A 218 -11.71 -4.55 -7.12
C ILE A 218 -13.12 -4.51 -7.74
N TYR A 219 -14.04 -3.83 -7.08
CA TYR A 219 -15.48 -3.96 -7.25
C TYR A 219 -16.16 -2.60 -7.37
N ARG A 220 -17.26 -2.53 -8.14
CA ARG A 220 -18.14 -1.35 -8.19
C ARG A 220 -19.59 -1.75 -8.09
N SER A 221 -20.34 -1.00 -7.28
CA SER A 221 -21.76 -1.22 -7.05
C SER A 221 -22.47 0.04 -6.56
N LEU A 222 -23.75 -0.09 -6.18
CA LEU A 222 -24.57 1.01 -5.65
C LEU A 222 -24.76 2.19 -6.63
N GLY A 223 -24.53 1.93 -7.91
CA GLY A 223 -24.84 2.84 -9.01
C GLY A 223 -26.25 2.60 -9.52
N ASP A 224 -27.09 3.63 -9.49
CA ASP A 224 -28.49 3.52 -9.92
C ASP A 224 -28.57 3.14 -11.41
N GLY A 225 -29.19 1.99 -11.69
CA GLY A 225 -29.33 1.45 -13.05
C GLY A 225 -28.01 1.00 -13.71
N ARG A 226 -26.88 1.05 -12.99
CA ARG A 226 -25.57 0.67 -13.54
C ARG A 226 -25.22 -0.78 -13.20
N PRO A 227 -24.53 -1.49 -14.11
CA PRO A 227 -24.09 -2.85 -13.82
C PRO A 227 -23.02 -2.85 -12.74
N VAL A 228 -23.14 -3.83 -11.85
CA VAL A 228 -22.07 -4.24 -10.94
C VAL A 228 -20.90 -4.80 -11.74
N LEU A 229 -19.69 -4.33 -11.45
CA LEU A 229 -18.46 -4.77 -12.11
C LEU A 229 -17.45 -5.27 -11.08
N ARG A 230 -16.65 -6.25 -11.50
CA ARG A 230 -15.57 -6.82 -10.68
C ARG A 230 -14.34 -7.17 -11.50
N THR A 231 -13.21 -7.38 -10.83
CA THR A 231 -12.05 -8.05 -11.43
C THR A 231 -12.34 -9.54 -11.67
N VAL A 232 -11.65 -10.12 -12.65
CA VAL A 232 -11.78 -11.55 -12.97
C VAL A 232 -11.33 -12.40 -11.79
N LYS A 233 -12.18 -13.34 -11.41
CA LYS A 233 -11.96 -14.23 -10.26
C LYS A 233 -10.82 -15.21 -10.56
N TYR A 234 -9.91 -15.40 -9.60
CA TYR A 234 -8.80 -16.35 -9.68
C TYR A 234 -7.82 -16.16 -10.85
N ASP A 235 -7.80 -14.97 -11.47
CA ASP A 235 -6.80 -14.62 -12.47
C ASP A 235 -5.67 -13.78 -11.84
N SER A 236 -4.53 -14.42 -11.63
CA SER A 236 -3.35 -13.79 -11.03
C SER A 236 -2.75 -12.65 -11.87
N LYS A 237 -3.05 -12.57 -13.17
CA LYS A 237 -2.65 -11.44 -14.02
C LYS A 237 -3.44 -10.18 -13.65
N TRP A 238 -4.66 -10.33 -13.14
CA TRP A 238 -5.48 -9.24 -12.64
C TRP A 238 -5.06 -8.85 -11.23
N LEU A 239 -5.09 -9.79 -10.28
CA LEU A 239 -4.71 -9.57 -8.88
C LEU A 239 -4.08 -10.85 -8.32
N ARG A 240 -2.92 -10.72 -7.65
CA ARG A 240 -2.26 -11.87 -7.01
C ARG A 240 -1.89 -11.58 -5.57
N GLU A 241 -2.70 -12.07 -4.63
CA GLU A 241 -2.56 -11.82 -3.18
C GLU A 241 -2.35 -10.31 -2.89
N PRO A 242 -3.30 -9.43 -3.31
CA PRO A 242 -3.14 -8.01 -3.14
C PRO A 242 -3.37 -7.58 -1.69
N HIS A 243 -2.64 -6.55 -1.27
CA HIS A 243 -2.94 -5.73 -0.11
C HIS A 243 -3.40 -4.36 -0.61
N PHE A 244 -4.62 -3.96 -0.30
CA PHE A 244 -5.22 -2.71 -0.80
C PHE A 244 -4.94 -1.56 0.18
N LEU A 245 -4.36 -0.46 -0.32
CA LEU A 245 -3.91 0.63 0.54
C LEU A 245 -4.77 1.88 0.40
N HIS A 246 -5.03 2.32 -0.83
CA HIS A 246 -5.74 3.57 -1.06
C HIS A 246 -6.46 3.60 -2.40
N ALA A 247 -7.42 4.50 -2.56
CA ALA A 247 -8.00 4.81 -3.85
C ALA A 247 -8.40 6.27 -3.94
N ILE A 248 -8.38 6.80 -5.15
CA ILE A 248 -8.64 8.21 -5.44
C ILE A 248 -9.58 8.34 -6.64
N ASP A 249 -10.49 9.29 -6.54
CA ASP A 249 -11.22 9.83 -7.67
C ASP A 249 -10.34 10.90 -8.35
N TYR A 250 -9.97 10.70 -9.62
CA TYR A 250 -9.27 11.71 -10.40
C TYR A 250 -9.60 11.64 -11.89
N GLY A 251 -10.07 12.76 -12.45
CA GLY A 251 -10.44 12.87 -13.87
C GLY A 251 -11.57 11.91 -14.25
N ASN A 252 -11.35 11.12 -15.31
CA ASN A 252 -12.33 10.13 -15.81
C ASN A 252 -12.18 8.74 -15.16
N TYR A 253 -11.26 8.60 -14.21
CA TYR A 253 -10.86 7.31 -13.66
C TYR A 253 -11.00 7.26 -12.14
N VAL A 254 -11.06 6.04 -11.62
CA VAL A 254 -10.76 5.74 -10.22
C VAL A 254 -9.45 4.98 -10.20
N TYR A 255 -8.50 5.44 -9.40
CA TYR A 255 -7.21 4.78 -9.24
C TYR A 255 -7.16 4.03 -7.92
N PHE A 256 -6.66 2.79 -7.95
CA PHE A 256 -6.45 1.94 -6.79
C PHE A 256 -4.96 1.72 -6.59
N PHE A 257 -4.50 1.93 -5.36
CA PHE A 257 -3.12 1.73 -4.95
C PHE A 257 -3.06 0.48 -4.08
N LEU A 258 -2.25 -0.47 -4.50
CA LEU A 258 -2.13 -1.77 -3.85
C LEU A 258 -0.68 -2.26 -3.90
N SER A 259 -0.33 -3.23 -3.05
CA SER A 259 0.84 -4.06 -3.25
C SER A 259 0.40 -5.50 -3.52
N GLU A 260 1.13 -6.24 -4.34
CA GLU A 260 0.77 -7.63 -4.71
C GLU A 260 2.01 -8.42 -5.10
N ILE A 261 1.88 -9.73 -5.25
CA ILE A 261 2.97 -10.56 -5.78
C ILE A 261 3.17 -10.27 -7.27
N ALA A 262 4.41 -9.92 -7.64
CA ALA A 262 4.79 -9.65 -9.01
C ALA A 262 4.83 -10.94 -9.85
N VAL A 263 3.80 -11.14 -10.67
CA VAL A 263 3.74 -12.22 -11.67
C VAL A 263 4.91 -12.15 -12.66
N GLU A 264 5.44 -10.94 -12.90
CA GLU A 264 6.55 -10.74 -13.81
C GLU A 264 7.93 -11.11 -13.27
N TYR A 265 8.03 -11.43 -11.98
CA TYR A 265 9.29 -11.72 -11.30
C TYR A 265 9.30 -13.09 -10.60
N THR A 266 8.27 -13.91 -10.84
CA THR A 266 8.07 -15.18 -10.10
C THR A 266 9.19 -16.20 -10.34
N ALA A 267 9.89 -16.14 -11.47
CA ALA A 267 11.01 -17.05 -11.78
C ALA A 267 12.18 -16.94 -10.78
N LEU A 268 12.31 -15.80 -10.08
CA LEU A 268 13.38 -15.54 -9.11
C LEU A 268 12.88 -15.62 -7.64
N GLY A 269 11.61 -15.99 -7.43
CA GLY A 269 10.97 -16.08 -6.12
C GLY A 269 9.74 -15.19 -5.97
N LYS A 270 9.18 -15.15 -4.75
CA LYS A 270 8.04 -14.29 -4.39
C LYS A 270 8.56 -12.89 -4.09
N VAL A 271 8.30 -11.95 -4.99
CA VAL A 271 8.63 -10.52 -4.84
C VAL A 271 7.32 -9.73 -4.82
N VAL A 272 7.16 -8.80 -3.87
CA VAL A 272 6.00 -7.91 -3.81
C VAL A 272 6.29 -6.63 -4.58
N PHE A 273 5.39 -6.18 -5.44
CA PHE A 273 5.46 -4.85 -6.06
C PHE A 273 4.26 -4.00 -5.69
N SER A 274 4.53 -2.72 -5.48
CA SER A 274 3.49 -1.70 -5.38
C SER A 274 2.99 -1.30 -6.76
N ARG A 275 1.67 -1.15 -6.86
CA ARG A 275 0.94 -0.87 -8.09
C ARG A 275 0.00 0.31 -7.93
N VAL A 276 -0.18 0.99 -9.05
CA VAL A 276 -1.38 1.80 -9.31
C VAL A 276 -2.19 1.08 -10.39
N ALA A 277 -3.47 0.86 -10.12
CA ALA A 277 -4.44 0.37 -11.08
C ALA A 277 -5.46 1.47 -11.39
N ARG A 278 -6.04 1.46 -12.58
CA ARG A 278 -7.13 2.38 -12.96
C ARG A 278 -8.32 1.64 -13.53
N VAL A 279 -9.50 2.22 -13.35
CA VAL A 279 -10.74 1.84 -14.04
C VAL A 279 -11.47 3.11 -14.51
N CYS A 280 -12.18 3.04 -15.62
CA CYS A 280 -13.00 4.13 -16.12
C CYS A 280 -14.28 4.27 -15.27
N LYS A 281 -14.64 5.50 -14.91
CA LYS A 281 -15.91 5.75 -14.20
C LYS A 281 -17.13 5.35 -15.04
N ASN A 282 -17.07 5.53 -16.36
CA ASN A 282 -18.14 5.19 -17.30
C ASN A 282 -18.12 3.74 -17.81
N ASP A 283 -17.27 2.86 -17.25
CA ASP A 283 -17.23 1.44 -17.64
C ASP A 283 -18.60 0.77 -17.40
N ASN A 284 -19.08 -0.02 -18.35
CA ASN A 284 -20.38 -0.72 -18.26
C ASN A 284 -20.24 -2.24 -18.38
N GLY A 285 -19.01 -2.76 -18.31
CA GLY A 285 -18.72 -4.16 -18.56
C GLY A 285 -18.62 -4.46 -20.06
N GLY A 286 -18.22 -5.69 -20.33
CA GLY A 286 -18.02 -6.18 -21.68
C GLY A 286 -19.29 -6.68 -22.35
N SER A 287 -19.10 -7.28 -23.53
CA SER A 287 -20.18 -7.94 -24.25
C SER A 287 -20.61 -9.25 -23.56
N PRO A 288 -21.78 -9.81 -23.90
CA PRO A 288 -22.18 -11.14 -23.41
C PRO A 288 -21.17 -12.26 -23.69
N ARG A 289 -20.26 -12.08 -24.65
CA ARG A 289 -19.23 -13.08 -25.00
C ARG A 289 -17.93 -12.93 -24.20
N VAL A 290 -17.62 -11.70 -23.79
CA VAL A 290 -16.32 -11.34 -23.19
C VAL A 290 -16.54 -10.26 -22.17
N LEU A 291 -16.16 -10.54 -20.92
CA LEU A 291 -16.14 -9.60 -19.80
C LEU A 291 -17.51 -8.98 -19.40
N GLU A 292 -18.65 -9.62 -19.65
CA GLU A 292 -20.01 -9.07 -19.42
C GLU A 292 -20.21 -8.37 -18.05
N ARG A 293 -19.70 -8.96 -16.96
CA ARG A 293 -19.80 -8.41 -15.59
C ARG A 293 -18.43 -8.04 -14.99
N TYR A 294 -17.44 -7.87 -15.85
CA TYR A 294 -16.06 -7.59 -15.48
C TYR A 294 -15.62 -6.25 -16.05
N TRP A 295 -14.62 -5.63 -15.43
CA TRP A 295 -14.03 -4.40 -15.95
C TRP A 295 -13.51 -4.57 -17.38
N THR A 296 -13.81 -3.62 -18.26
CA THR A 296 -13.18 -3.56 -19.60
C THR A 296 -12.06 -2.53 -19.65
N SER A 297 -11.88 -1.75 -18.58
CA SER A 297 -10.91 -0.66 -18.46
C SER A 297 -9.84 -0.87 -17.39
N PHE A 298 -9.81 -2.06 -16.76
CA PHE A 298 -8.85 -2.37 -15.72
C PHE A 298 -7.43 -2.51 -16.29
N LEU A 299 -6.55 -1.62 -15.84
CA LEU A 299 -5.11 -1.67 -16.13
C LEU A 299 -4.33 -1.41 -14.85
N LYS A 300 -3.13 -1.99 -14.72
CA LYS A 300 -2.22 -1.75 -13.59
C LYS A 300 -0.77 -1.58 -14.02
N ALA A 301 -0.02 -0.79 -13.26
CA ALA A 301 1.39 -0.50 -13.49
C ALA A 301 2.17 -0.48 -12.17
N ARG A 302 3.48 -0.78 -12.23
CA ARG A 302 4.39 -0.70 -11.07
C ARG A 302 4.67 0.75 -10.70
N LEU A 303 4.63 1.06 -9.41
CA LEU A 303 5.17 2.30 -8.86
C LEU A 303 6.67 2.13 -8.62
N ASN A 304 7.48 3.05 -9.16
CA ASN A 304 8.93 3.03 -9.00
C ASN A 304 9.35 4.05 -7.93
N CYS A 305 9.68 3.56 -6.74
CA CYS A 305 10.35 4.32 -5.70
C CYS A 305 11.75 3.73 -5.50
N SER A 306 12.79 4.41 -5.99
CA SER A 306 14.15 3.88 -5.98
C SER A 306 15.21 4.96 -5.84
N VAL A 307 16.37 4.52 -5.33
CA VAL A 307 17.60 5.32 -5.31
C VAL A 307 18.44 4.90 -6.53
N PRO A 308 18.77 5.83 -7.44
CA PRO A 308 19.65 5.54 -8.57
C PRO A 308 21.09 5.32 -8.11
N GLY A 309 21.81 4.46 -8.84
CA GLY A 309 23.22 4.12 -8.65
C GLY A 309 23.65 3.15 -9.75
N ASP A 310 24.79 2.46 -9.58
CA ASP A 310 25.25 1.41 -10.53
C ASP A 310 24.18 0.32 -10.73
N SER A 311 23.39 0.06 -9.69
CA SER A 311 22.14 -0.68 -9.75
C SER A 311 21.11 0.05 -8.89
N PHE A 312 19.87 0.11 -9.36
CA PHE A 312 18.78 0.73 -8.62
C PHE A 312 18.47 -0.05 -7.34
N PHE A 313 18.36 0.68 -6.22
CA PHE A 313 17.83 0.13 -4.98
C PHE A 313 16.35 0.51 -4.85
N TYR A 314 15.45 -0.46 -4.81
CA TYR A 314 14.00 -0.25 -4.82
C TYR A 314 13.38 -0.36 -3.42
N PHE A 315 12.45 0.55 -3.12
CA PHE A 315 11.51 0.43 -2.02
C PHE A 315 10.17 -0.01 -2.61
N ASP A 316 9.94 -1.33 -2.62
CA ASP A 316 8.87 -1.94 -3.41
C ASP A 316 7.52 -2.04 -2.69
N VAL A 317 7.46 -1.86 -1.36
CA VAL A 317 6.27 -2.12 -0.55
C VAL A 317 5.66 -0.82 -0.04
N LEU A 318 4.59 -0.35 -0.67
CA LEU A 318 3.80 0.81 -0.27
C LEU A 318 3.13 0.52 1.07
N GLN A 319 3.18 1.49 1.99
CA GLN A 319 2.59 1.43 3.33
C GLN A 319 1.42 2.41 3.49
N SER A 320 1.50 3.58 2.85
CA SER A 320 0.44 4.59 2.90
C SER A 320 0.56 5.55 1.72
N LEU A 321 -0.55 6.21 1.38
CA LEU A 321 -0.62 7.20 0.30
C LEU A 321 -1.52 8.36 0.72
N THR A 322 -1.20 9.56 0.25
CA THR A 322 -2.06 10.73 0.38
C THR A 322 -3.22 10.69 -0.63
N ASN A 323 -4.23 11.53 -0.40
CA ASN A 323 -5.08 12.01 -1.50
C ASN A 323 -4.27 12.89 -2.47
N VAL A 324 -4.87 13.27 -3.60
CA VAL A 324 -4.23 14.17 -4.55
C VAL A 324 -3.97 15.53 -3.89
N LEU A 325 -2.72 15.97 -3.93
CA LEU A 325 -2.27 17.29 -3.49
C LEU A 325 -1.55 18.03 -4.61
N GLN A 326 -1.31 19.32 -4.43
CA GLN A 326 -0.58 20.15 -5.38
C GLN A 326 0.88 20.27 -4.95
N ILE A 327 1.81 19.69 -5.73
CA ILE A 327 3.26 19.87 -5.56
C ILE A 327 3.74 20.70 -6.74
N ASN A 328 4.30 21.89 -6.48
CA ASN A 328 4.71 22.80 -7.55
C ASN A 328 3.61 23.08 -8.58
N GLN A 329 2.35 23.26 -8.11
CA GLN A 329 1.17 23.48 -8.95
C GLN A 329 0.85 22.31 -9.90
N ARG A 330 1.41 21.12 -9.67
CA ARG A 330 1.14 19.89 -10.43
C ARG A 330 0.49 18.86 -9.49
N PRO A 331 -0.67 18.28 -9.87
CA PRO A 331 -1.35 17.27 -9.07
C PRO A 331 -0.47 16.04 -8.85
N ALA A 332 -0.28 15.64 -7.60
CA ALA A 332 0.57 14.53 -7.20
C ALA A 332 -0.01 13.74 -6.02
N VAL A 333 0.42 12.50 -5.91
CA VAL A 333 0.25 11.68 -4.70
C VAL A 333 1.61 11.42 -4.07
N VAL A 334 1.67 11.36 -2.75
CA VAL A 334 2.88 11.03 -2.00
C VAL A 334 2.66 9.72 -1.29
N GLY A 335 3.59 8.79 -1.45
CA GLY A 335 3.55 7.47 -0.84
C GLY A 335 4.77 7.18 0.02
N VAL A 336 4.54 6.47 1.12
CA VAL A 336 5.59 5.91 1.98
C VAL A 336 5.80 4.46 1.56
N PHE A 337 7.05 4.09 1.29
CA PHE A 337 7.45 2.76 0.86
C PHE A 337 8.48 2.18 1.81
N THR A 338 8.50 0.86 1.92
CA THR A 338 9.51 0.11 2.67
C THR A 338 10.19 -0.91 1.77
N THR A 339 11.30 -1.46 2.26
CA THR A 339 11.92 -2.66 1.70
C THR A 339 11.01 -3.89 1.87
N GLN A 340 11.35 -4.99 1.19
CA GLN A 340 10.64 -6.27 1.30
C GLN A 340 10.70 -6.82 2.72
N ALA A 341 9.73 -7.66 3.10
CA ALA A 341 9.81 -8.41 4.36
C ALA A 341 11.09 -9.28 4.41
N ASN A 342 11.66 -9.46 5.60
CA ASN A 342 12.92 -10.21 5.83
C ASN A 342 14.17 -9.62 5.13
N SER A 343 14.15 -8.34 4.79
CA SER A 343 15.33 -7.62 4.29
C SER A 343 15.85 -6.62 5.33
N ILE A 344 16.95 -5.91 5.01
CA ILE A 344 17.41 -4.79 5.84
C ILE A 344 16.32 -3.71 5.86
N PRO A 345 15.82 -3.30 7.04
CA PRO A 345 14.75 -2.31 7.12
C PRO A 345 15.18 -0.98 6.53
N GLY A 346 14.38 -0.45 5.62
CA GLY A 346 14.54 0.87 5.05
C GLY A 346 13.19 1.42 4.61
N SER A 347 13.03 2.73 4.70
CA SER A 347 11.84 3.44 4.24
C SER A 347 12.21 4.58 3.30
N ALA A 348 11.31 4.89 2.37
CA ALA A 348 11.44 6.03 1.46
C ALA A 348 10.08 6.71 1.27
N VAL A 349 10.12 7.99 0.91
CA VAL A 349 8.95 8.76 0.54
C VAL A 349 9.11 9.19 -0.92
N CYS A 350 8.17 8.79 -1.77
CA CYS A 350 8.17 9.12 -3.19
C CYS A 350 6.89 9.88 -3.56
N ALA A 351 7.03 10.87 -4.45
CA ALA A 351 5.92 11.59 -5.04
C ALA A 351 5.71 11.16 -6.50
N PHE A 352 4.46 10.97 -6.91
CA PHE A 352 4.08 10.60 -8.27
C PHE A 352 3.09 11.62 -8.80
N TYR A 353 3.42 12.28 -9.91
CA TYR A 353 2.50 13.19 -10.57
C TYR A 353 1.43 12.42 -11.34
N MET A 354 0.20 12.93 -11.31
CA MET A 354 -0.96 12.22 -11.86
C MET A 354 -0.91 12.08 -13.39
N ASP A 355 -0.35 13.06 -14.09
CA ASP A 355 -0.12 13.01 -15.54
C ASP A 355 1.01 12.03 -15.94
N ASP A 356 2.03 11.84 -15.09
CA ASP A 356 3.02 10.76 -15.29
C ASP A 356 2.37 9.38 -15.13
N ILE A 357 1.47 9.21 -14.15
CA ILE A 357 0.66 8.00 -13.99
C ILE A 357 -0.19 7.75 -15.24
N GLU A 358 -0.89 8.78 -15.75
CA GLU A 358 -1.70 8.67 -16.97
C GLU A 358 -0.87 8.29 -18.20
N LYS A 359 0.33 8.87 -18.32
CA LYS A 359 1.27 8.56 -19.41
C LYS A 359 1.66 7.09 -19.43
N VAL A 360 1.87 6.46 -18.27
CA VAL A 360 2.21 5.04 -18.17
C VAL A 360 1.12 4.15 -18.76
N PHE A 361 -0.16 4.45 -18.48
CA PHE A 361 -1.27 3.67 -19.03
C PHE A 361 -1.50 3.88 -20.54
N ASN A 362 -0.92 4.92 -21.12
CA ASN A 362 -0.88 5.15 -22.56
C ASN A 362 0.37 4.53 -23.23
N GLY A 363 1.26 3.92 -22.44
CA GLY A 363 2.47 3.24 -22.92
C GLY A 363 2.23 1.83 -23.47
N LYS A 364 3.31 1.05 -23.58
CA LYS A 364 3.24 -0.34 -24.08
C LYS A 364 2.71 -1.28 -23.01
N PHE A 365 1.92 -2.28 -23.43
CA PHE A 365 1.50 -3.37 -22.55
C PHE A 365 2.62 -4.38 -22.35
N LYS A 366 2.52 -5.18 -21.29
CA LYS A 366 3.45 -6.27 -21.02
C LYS A 366 2.80 -7.61 -21.38
N GLU A 367 3.52 -8.46 -22.10
CA GLU A 367 3.07 -9.82 -22.43
C GLU A 367 4.06 -10.87 -21.96
N GLN A 368 3.55 -12.09 -21.81
CA GLN A 368 4.34 -13.30 -21.63
C GLN A 368 3.85 -14.31 -22.67
N ARG A 369 4.68 -14.63 -23.67
CA ARG A 369 4.27 -15.43 -24.83
C ARG A 369 4.03 -16.90 -24.48
N THR A 370 4.88 -17.43 -23.61
CA THR A 370 4.78 -18.78 -23.04
C THR A 370 5.04 -18.72 -21.54
N SER A 371 4.60 -19.71 -20.77
CA SER A 371 4.76 -19.75 -19.30
C SER A 371 6.20 -19.54 -18.83
N ASP A 372 7.17 -19.95 -19.65
CA ASP A 372 8.59 -19.97 -19.29
C ASP A 372 9.36 -18.79 -19.90
N SER A 373 8.70 -18.02 -20.79
CA SER A 373 9.31 -16.83 -21.41
C SER A 373 9.38 -15.66 -20.44
N SER A 374 10.39 -14.80 -20.62
CA SER A 374 10.46 -13.51 -19.94
C SER A 374 9.35 -12.57 -20.43
N TRP A 375 8.94 -11.65 -19.55
CA TRP A 375 7.92 -10.67 -19.89
C TRP A 375 8.49 -9.57 -20.79
N THR A 376 7.88 -9.36 -21.95
CA THR A 376 8.33 -8.40 -22.97
C THR A 376 7.25 -7.35 -23.27
N PRO A 377 7.63 -6.15 -23.78
CA PRO A 377 6.65 -5.18 -24.23
C PRO A 377 5.93 -5.66 -25.49
N VAL A 378 4.61 -5.45 -25.54
CA VAL A 378 3.77 -5.72 -26.72
C VAL A 378 4.07 -4.66 -27.79
N PRO A 379 4.34 -5.04 -29.05
CA PRO A 379 4.46 -4.10 -30.16
C PRO A 379 3.16 -3.33 -30.42
N ASP A 380 3.25 -2.04 -30.75
CA ASP A 380 2.06 -1.17 -30.89
C ASP A 380 1.15 -1.62 -32.05
N GLU A 381 1.69 -2.32 -33.05
CA GLU A 381 0.95 -2.89 -34.18
C GLU A 381 0.03 -4.04 -33.77
N GLN A 382 0.31 -4.70 -32.64
CA GLN A 382 -0.50 -5.81 -32.12
C GLN A 382 -1.58 -5.35 -31.14
N VAL A 383 -1.57 -4.07 -30.73
CA VAL A 383 -2.58 -3.49 -29.84
C VAL A 383 -3.88 -3.28 -30.64
N PRO A 384 -5.00 -3.94 -30.26
CA PRO A 384 -6.26 -3.77 -30.96
C PRO A 384 -6.81 -2.34 -30.89
N ARG A 385 -7.75 -2.02 -31.78
CA ARG A 385 -8.50 -0.76 -31.78
C ARG A 385 -10.00 -1.03 -31.59
N PRO A 386 -10.71 -0.27 -30.73
CA PRO A 386 -10.21 0.79 -29.85
C PRO A 386 -9.22 0.26 -28.80
N ARG A 387 -8.35 1.16 -28.32
CA ARG A 387 -7.30 0.85 -27.33
C ARG A 387 -7.88 0.57 -25.95
#